data_AF-A0A7S2N9A9-F1
#
_entry.id   AF-A0A7S2N9A9-F1
#
_cell.length_a   1.000
_cell.length_b   1.000
_cell.length_c   1.000
_cell.angle_alpha   90.00
_cell.angle_beta   90.00
_cell.angle_gamma   90.00
#
_symmetry.space_group_name_H-M   'P 1'
#
loop_
_entity.id
_entity.type
_entity.pdbx_description
1 polymer ?
#
loop_
_entity_poly.entity_id
_entity_poly.type
_entity_poly.pdbx_seq_one_letter_code
_entity_poly.pdbx_strand_id
1 'polypeptide(L)'
;GRGGPTDTGFRWVDAEWVIDGQQFEFVHADRLYQYVVAMHWSVAQLTGGSMDVICTNSMERLFNIVCLIMGLTCGSTVVSSLSAMMINLQMMRKDRTLKMQKLR
;
A
#
# COMPACT_ATOMS: atom_id res chain seq x y z
N GLY A 1 -3.02 -10.29 -14.07
CA GLY A 1 -1.74 -10.12 -14.77
C GLY A 1 -1.79 -10.65 -16.19
N ARG A 2 -1.61 -11.96 -16.41
CA ARG A 2 -1.36 -12.53 -17.75
C ARG A 2 -2.58 -13.00 -18.58
N GLY A 3 -3.78 -13.02 -18.00
CA GLY A 3 -4.99 -13.53 -18.68
C GLY A 3 -6.07 -12.48 -18.97
N GLY A 4 -5.86 -11.22 -18.57
CA GLY A 4 -6.87 -10.17 -18.70
C GLY A 4 -6.91 -9.54 -20.10
N PRO A 5 -8.07 -8.96 -20.48
CA PRO A 5 -8.17 -8.16 -21.69
C PRO A 5 -7.25 -6.94 -21.58
N THR A 6 -6.55 -6.64 -22.68
CA THR A 6 -5.63 -5.50 -22.80
C THR A 6 -6.02 -4.73 -24.06
N ASP A 7 -6.33 -3.45 -23.89
CA ASP A 7 -6.69 -2.52 -24.97
C ASP A 7 -5.46 -1.90 -25.65
N THR A 8 -4.33 -1.86 -24.94
CA THR A 8 -3.06 -1.28 -25.44
C THR A 8 -2.09 -2.32 -25.99
N GLY A 9 -2.34 -3.62 -25.79
CA GLY A 9 -1.41 -4.71 -26.11
C GLY A 9 -0.31 -4.92 -25.07
N PHE A 10 -0.13 -3.99 -24.13
CA PHE A 10 0.90 -4.04 -23.08
C PHE A 10 0.30 -4.32 -21.70
N ARG A 11 1.09 -4.92 -20.82
CA ARG A 11 0.73 -5.19 -19.42
C ARG A 11 1.82 -4.70 -18.48
N TRP A 12 1.46 -4.43 -17.23
CA TRP A 12 2.45 -4.04 -16.21
C TRP A 12 3.55 -5.10 -15.98
N VAL A 13 3.27 -6.38 -16.25
CA VAL A 13 4.25 -7.48 -16.12
C VAL A 13 5.28 -7.48 -17.25
N ASP A 14 4.98 -6.81 -18.36
CA ASP A 14 5.86 -6.64 -19.51
C ASP A 14 6.72 -5.38 -19.35
N ALA A 15 6.74 -4.79 -18.14
CA ALA A 15 7.55 -3.62 -17.85
C ALA A 15 9.05 -3.96 -17.99
N GLU A 16 9.74 -3.12 -18.76
CA GLU A 16 11.19 -3.13 -18.89
C GLU A 16 11.80 -2.09 -17.96
N TRP A 17 12.76 -2.51 -17.15
CA TRP A 17 13.50 -1.65 -16.25
C TRP A 17 14.94 -1.51 -16.73
N VAL A 18 15.46 -0.28 -16.74
CA VAL A 18 16.86 -0.02 -17.10
C VAL A 18 17.65 0.17 -15.81
N ILE A 19 18.52 -0.77 -15.49
CA ILE A 19 19.43 -0.71 -14.33
C ILE A 19 20.85 -0.75 -14.89
N ASP A 20 21.66 0.27 -14.59
CA ASP A 20 23.05 0.40 -15.06
C ASP A 20 23.21 0.25 -16.59
N GLY A 21 22.24 0.74 -17.36
CA GLY A 21 22.23 0.67 -18.82
C GLY A 21 21.85 -0.68 -19.41
N GLN A 22 21.52 -1.67 -18.58
CA GLN A 22 20.98 -2.96 -19.02
C GLN A 22 19.46 -2.98 -18.88
N GLN A 23 18.78 -3.46 -19.92
CA GLN A 23 17.33 -3.69 -19.91
C GLN A 23 17.02 -5.02 -19.26
N PHE A 24 16.14 -5.00 -18.26
CA PHE A 24 15.62 -6.18 -17.58
C PHE A 24 14.11 -6.21 -17.73
N GLU A 25 13.60 -7.30 -18.28
CA GLU A 25 12.17 -7.55 -18.29
C GLU A 25 11.74 -8.10 -16.92
N PHE A 26 10.75 -7.46 -16.31
CA PHE A 26 10.23 -7.87 -15.01
C PHE A 26 9.79 -9.35 -14.97
N VAL A 27 9.27 -9.86 -16.08
CA VAL A 27 8.82 -11.25 -16.22
C VAL A 27 9.95 -12.27 -16.03
N HIS A 28 11.18 -11.90 -16.36
CA HIS A 28 12.39 -12.73 -16.28
C HIS A 28 13.15 -12.55 -14.97
N ALA A 29 12.76 -11.59 -14.13
CA ALA A 29 13.35 -11.40 -12.81
C ALA A 29 13.07 -12.60 -11.88
N ASP A 30 13.87 -12.74 -10.82
CA ASP A 30 13.68 -13.82 -9.85
C ASP A 30 12.28 -13.75 -9.19
N ARG A 31 11.74 -14.91 -8.81
CA ARG A 31 10.38 -14.99 -8.24
C ARG A 31 10.27 -14.25 -6.92
N LEU A 32 11.33 -14.24 -6.11
CA LEU A 32 11.34 -13.48 -4.86
C LEU A 32 11.23 -11.98 -5.16
N TYR A 33 11.96 -11.51 -6.18
CA TYR A 33 11.90 -10.12 -6.60
C TYR A 33 10.51 -9.74 -7.10
N GLN A 34 9.90 -10.55 -7.97
CA GLN A 34 8.54 -10.32 -8.46
C GLN A 34 7.52 -10.25 -7.31
N TYR A 35 7.65 -11.13 -6.31
CA TYR A 35 6.78 -11.14 -5.14
C TYR A 35 6.97 -9.89 -4.27
N VAL A 36 8.22 -9.52 -3.98
CA VAL A 36 8.52 -8.34 -3.16
C VAL A 36 8.07 -7.06 -3.86
N VAL A 37 8.24 -6.94 -5.17
CA VAL A 37 7.70 -5.82 -5.95
C VAL A 37 6.17 -5.78 -5.88
N ALA A 38 5.49 -6.91 -6.11
CA ALA A 38 4.03 -6.96 -6.03
C ALA A 38 3.51 -6.61 -4.62
N MET A 39 4.23 -7.03 -3.58
CA MET A 39 3.93 -6.68 -2.19
C MET A 39 4.19 -5.20 -1.90
N HIS A 40 5.30 -4.66 -2.39
CA HIS A 40 5.60 -3.24 -2.24
C HIS A 40 4.54 -2.38 -2.95
N TRP A 41 4.10 -2.79 -4.14
CA TRP A 41 3.01 -2.14 -4.87
C TRP A 41 1.71 -2.10 -4.07
N SER A 42 1.33 -3.22 -3.44
CA SER A 42 0.08 -3.31 -2.67
C SER A 42 0.12 -2.46 -1.40
N VAL A 43 1.26 -2.45 -0.69
CA VAL A 43 1.46 -1.62 0.50
C VAL A 43 1.47 -0.13 0.13
N ALA A 44 2.08 0.25 -1.00
CA ALA A 44 2.11 1.64 -1.46
C ALA A 44 0.71 2.23 -1.66
N GLN A 45 -0.29 1.41 -2.02
CA GLN A 45 -1.68 1.87 -2.19
C GLN A 45 -2.28 2.42 -0.87
N LEU A 46 -1.80 1.98 0.30
CA LEU A 46 -2.26 2.49 1.60
C LEU A 46 -1.81 3.94 1.86
N THR A 47 -0.72 4.39 1.22
CA THR A 47 -0.05 5.67 1.53
C THR A 47 -0.06 6.68 0.39
N GLY A 48 -0.64 6.35 -0.78
CA GLY A 48 -0.76 7.26 -1.92
C GLY A 48 -0.32 6.69 -3.27
N GLY A 49 0.05 5.42 -3.34
CA GLY A 49 0.25 4.66 -4.58
C GLY A 49 1.46 5.07 -5.44
N SER A 50 2.42 5.80 -4.87
CA SER A 50 3.64 6.17 -5.59
C SER A 50 4.55 4.95 -5.74
N MET A 51 4.65 4.42 -6.96
CA MET A 51 5.53 3.30 -7.27
C MET A 51 5.91 3.28 -8.76
N ASP A 52 7.02 2.63 -9.08
CA ASP A 52 7.56 2.49 -10.44
C ASP A 52 6.75 1.53 -11.35
N VAL A 53 5.78 0.80 -10.80
CA VAL A 53 4.90 -0.08 -11.57
C VAL A 53 3.75 0.74 -12.17
N ILE A 54 3.83 0.99 -13.47
CA ILE A 54 2.85 1.81 -14.22
C ILE A 54 1.75 0.91 -14.81
N CYS A 55 0.51 1.37 -14.71
CA CYS A 55 -0.62 0.74 -15.40
C CYS A 55 -0.56 1.00 -16.91
N THR A 56 -0.48 -0.05 -17.72
CA THR A 56 -0.30 0.07 -19.17
C THR A 56 -1.61 -0.04 -19.95
N ASN A 57 -2.68 -0.53 -19.33
CA ASN A 57 -4.00 -0.67 -19.95
C ASN A 57 -5.12 -0.05 -19.09
N SER A 58 -6.28 0.19 -19.70
CA SER A 58 -7.40 0.88 -19.04
C SER A 58 -7.98 0.06 -17.87
N MET A 59 -7.97 -1.27 -17.98
CA MET A 59 -8.49 -2.15 -16.93
C MET A 59 -7.59 -2.17 -15.70
N GLU A 60 -6.27 -2.19 -15.88
CA GLU A 60 -5.28 -2.04 -14.81
C GLU A 60 -5.41 -0.69 -14.12
N ARG A 61 -5.62 0.39 -14.90
CA ARG A 61 -5.86 1.73 -14.33
C ARG A 61 -7.11 1.77 -13.48
N LEU A 62 -8.21 1.19 -13.94
CA LEU A 62 -9.45 1.12 -13.17
C LEU A 62 -9.26 0.31 -11.87
N PHE A 63 -8.60 -0.84 -11.95
CA PHE A 63 -8.27 -1.64 -10.78
C PHE A 63 -7.41 -0.85 -9.78
N ASN A 64 -6.39 -0.14 -10.27
CA ASN A 64 -5.52 0.70 -9.44
C ASN A 64 -6.31 1.82 -8.74
N ILE A 65 -7.24 2.49 -9.43
CA ILE A 65 -8.11 3.51 -8.82
C ILE A 65 -8.94 2.92 -7.67
N VAL A 66 -9.51 1.72 -7.86
CA VAL A 66 -10.27 1.04 -6.80
C VAL A 66 -9.37 0.70 -5.61
N CYS A 67 -8.17 0.18 -5.86
CA CYS A 67 -7.20 -0.11 -4.80
C CYS A 67 -6.77 1.15 -4.04
N LEU A 68 -6.57 2.28 -4.71
CA LEU A 68 -6.26 3.55 -4.08
C LEU A 68 -7.36 4.04 -3.15
N ILE A 69 -8.63 3.96 -3.58
CA ILE A 69 -9.77 4.34 -2.75
C ILE A 69 -9.84 3.44 -1.50
N MET A 70 -9.68 2.14 -1.66
CA MET A 70 -9.63 1.19 -0.55
C MET A 70 -8.42 1.45 0.37
N GLY A 71 -7.27 1.78 -0.21
CA GLY A 71 -6.05 2.10 0.52
C GLY A 71 -6.23 3.33 1.41
N LEU A 72 -6.85 4.39 0.87
CA LEU A 72 -7.15 5.62 1.60
C LEU A 72 -8.14 5.39 2.74
N THR A 73 -9.20 4.62 2.53
CA THR A 73 -10.19 4.33 3.59
C THR A 73 -9.60 3.45 4.69
N CYS A 74 -8.86 2.40 4.33
CA CYS A 74 -8.14 1.57 5.30
C CYS A 74 -7.08 2.38 6.07
N GLY A 75 -6.25 3.16 5.37
CA GLY A 75 -5.24 4.02 5.98
C GLY A 75 -5.84 5.03 6.96
N SER A 76 -6.92 5.70 6.57
CA SER A 76 -7.65 6.63 7.44
C SER A 76 -8.22 5.94 8.68
N THR A 77 -8.75 4.72 8.52
CA THR A 77 -9.29 3.91 9.61
C THR A 77 -8.20 3.50 10.59
N VAL A 78 -7.04 3.06 10.10
CA VAL A 78 -5.88 2.70 10.92
C VAL A 78 -5.41 3.90 11.74
N VAL A 79 -5.20 5.06 11.10
CA VAL A 79 -4.78 6.28 11.80
C VAL A 79 -5.80 6.71 12.86
N SER A 80 -7.10 6.64 12.55
CA SER A 80 -8.18 6.96 13.50
C SER A 80 -8.19 6.02 14.70
N SER A 81 -8.02 4.71 14.46
CA SER A 81 -7.99 3.70 15.53
C SER A 81 -6.78 3.88 16.46
N LEU A 82 -5.59 4.19 15.90
CA LEU A 82 -4.40 4.51 16.67
C LEU A 82 -4.59 5.76 17.52
N SER A 83 -5.23 6.78 16.97
CA SER A 83 -5.53 8.03 17.67
C SER A 83 -6.48 7.78 18.86
N ALA A 84 -7.55 7.03 18.64
CA ALA A 84 -8.49 6.65 19.70
C ALA A 84 -7.80 5.80 20.79
N MET A 85 -6.96 4.84 20.40
CA MET A 85 -6.15 4.03 21.32
C MET A 85 -5.24 4.92 22.18
N MET A 86 -4.54 5.89 21.59
CA MET A 86 -3.68 6.82 22.32
C MET A 86 -4.45 7.68 23.32
N ILE A 87 -5.61 8.20 22.94
CA ILE A 87 -6.49 8.97 23.82
C ILE A 87 -6.96 8.10 25.00
N ASN A 88 -7.42 6.88 24.73
CA ASN A 88 -7.84 5.93 25.76
C ASN A 88 -6.71 5.63 26.75
N LEU A 89 -5.50 5.40 26.25
CA LEU A 89 -4.31 5.19 27.10
C LEU A 89 -3.98 6.41 27.97
N GLN A 90 -4.12 7.63 27.43
CA GLN A 90 -3.92 8.85 28.19
C GLN A 90 -4.99 9.04 29.27
N MET A 91 -6.26 8.77 28.96
CA MET A 91 -7.37 8.81 29.92
C MET A 91 -7.15 7.81 31.06
N MET A 92 -6.78 6.56 30.75
CA MET A 92 -6.48 5.55 31.76
C MET A 92 -5.34 5.97 32.70
N ARG A 93 -4.29 6.60 32.17
CA ARG A 93 -3.19 7.14 32.98
C ARG A 93 -3.66 8.29 33.88
N LYS A 94 -4.47 9.21 33.35
CA LYS A 94 -5.02 10.34 34.10
C LYS A 94 -5.94 9.86 35.23
N ASP A 95 -6.83 8.91 34.95
CA ASP A 95 -7.73 8.32 35.94
C ASP A 95 -6.96 7.61 37.06
N ARG A 96 -5.87 6.91 36.73
CA ARG A 96 -5.01 6.27 37.73
C ARG A 96 -4.39 7.30 38.68
N THR A 97 -3.88 8.42 38.16
CA THR A 97 -3.32 9.50 38.97
C THR A 97 -4.37 10.15 39.87
N LEU A 98 -5.57 10.44 39.32
CA LEU A 98 -6.67 11.02 40.11
C LEU A 98 -7.15 10.08 41.22
N LYS A 99 -7.25 8.77 40.96
CA LYS A 99 -7.58 7.77 41.98
C LYS A 99 -6.53 7.72 43.09
N MET A 100 -5.24 7.77 42.75
CA MET A 100 -4.17 7.79 43.76
C MET A 100 -4.17 9.07 44.60
N GLN A 101 -4.58 10.21 44.04
CA GLN A 101 -4.73 11.46 44.78
C GLN A 101 -5.91 11.45 45.75
N LYS A 102 -7.04 10.82 45.39
CA LYS A 102 -8.22 10.69 46.28
C LYS A 102 -8.01 9.76 47.48
N LEU A 103 -6.96 8.93 47.45
CA LEU A 103 -6.61 7.99 48.52
C LEU A 103 -5.57 8.56 49.50
N ARG A 104 -5.08 9.78 49.26
CA ARG A 104 -4.20 10.54 50.17
C ARG A 104 -5.01 11.56 50.95
#